data_AF-A0A924IMN5-F1
#
_entry.id   AF-A0A924IMN5-F1
#
_cell.length_a   1.000
_cell.length_b   1.000
_cell.length_c   1.000
_cell.angle_alpha   90.00
_cell.angle_beta   90.00
_cell.angle_gamma   90.00
#
_symmetry.space_group_name_H-M   'P 1'
#
loop_
_entity.id
_entity.type
_entity.pdbx_description
1 polymer ?
#
loop_
_entity_poly.entity_id
_entity_poly.type
_entity_poly.pdbx_seq_one_letter_code
_entity_poly.pdbx_strand_id
1 'polypeptide(L)' 'MLAGGDDYELAFTAPPALRLAVTAAAHRAATAVTRIGQIDQQPGLRLVDSVGAELPNTYNSFDHFA' A
#
# COMPACT_ATOMS: atom_id res chain seq x y z
N MET A 1 -3.17 -2.72 9.73
CA MET A 1 -1.90 -2.91 10.44
C MET A 1 -0.79 -2.54 9.46
N LEU A 2 0.20 -1.72 9.82
CA LEU A 2 1.18 -1.15 8.87
C LEU A 2 2.63 -1.63 9.11
N ALA A 3 2.88 -2.33 10.21
CA ALA A 3 4.22 -2.79 10.60
C ALA A 3 4.18 -4.16 11.31
N GLY A 4 3.32 -5.06 10.82
CA GLY A 4 3.20 -6.41 11.36
C GLY A 4 4.34 -7.34 10.95
N GLY A 5 4.78 -7.22 9.69
CA GLY A 5 5.69 -8.20 9.09
C GLY A 5 4.97 -9.52 8.78
N ASP A 6 5.67 -10.44 8.09
CA ASP A 6 5.17 -11.77 7.74
C ASP A 6 3.86 -11.84 6.92
N ASP A 7 3.51 -10.76 6.21
CA ASP A 7 2.32 -10.73 5.36
C ASP A 7 2.51 -11.54 4.06
N TYR A 8 3.75 -11.64 3.56
CA TYR A 8 4.09 -12.27 2.26
C TYR A 8 3.22 -11.77 1.08
N GLU A 9 2.67 -10.55 1.19
CA GLU A 9 1.86 -9.92 0.16
C GLU A 9 2.70 -9.12 -0.85
N LEU A 10 2.15 -8.90 -2.04
CA LEU A 10 2.76 -8.05 -3.06
C LEU A 10 2.27 -6.60 -2.94
N ALA A 11 3.18 -5.68 -2.59
CA ALA A 11 2.96 -4.24 -2.74
C ALA A 11 3.55 -3.75 -4.07
N PHE A 12 2.73 -3.18 -4.94
CA PHE A 12 3.15 -2.69 -6.26
C PHE A 12 2.48 -1.36 -6.62
N THR A 13 2.98 -0.72 -7.67
CA THR A 13 2.41 0.51 -8.24
C THR A 13 1.96 0.27 -9.67
N ALA A 14 0.92 0.98 -10.10
CA ALA A 14 0.42 0.93 -11.47
C ALA A 14 -0.14 2.30 -11.89
N PRO A 15 0.04 2.72 -13.15
CA PRO A 15 -0.61 3.91 -13.68
C PRO A 15 -2.13 3.86 -13.51
N PRO A 16 -2.81 4.99 -13.21
CA PRO A 16 -4.28 5.03 -13.07
C PRO A 16 -5.02 4.48 -14.30
N ALA A 17 -4.47 4.70 -15.50
CA ALA A 17 -5.03 4.22 -16.76
C ALA A 17 -5.11 2.68 -16.87
N LEU A 18 -4.28 1.94 -16.11
CA LEU A 18 -4.24 0.47 -16.14
C LEU A 18 -5.10 -0.17 -15.04
N ARG A 19 -5.92 0.60 -14.33
CA ARG A 19 -6.75 0.11 -13.22
C ARG A 19 -7.61 -1.09 -13.59
N LEU A 20 -8.27 -1.06 -14.76
CA LEU A 20 -9.09 -2.20 -15.21
C LEU A 20 -8.25 -3.44 -15.51
N ALA A 21 -7.05 -3.25 -16.06
CA ALA A 21 -6.13 -4.36 -16.34
C ALA A 21 -5.65 -5.02 -15.04
N VAL A 22 -5.36 -4.23 -13.99
CA VAL A 22 -5.02 -4.73 -12.65
C VAL A 22 -6.18 -5.51 -12.05
N THR A 23 -7.41 -4.98 -12.09
CA THR A 23 -8.59 -5.70 -11.58
C THR A 23 -8.82 -7.01 -12.34
N ALA A 24 -8.66 -7.01 -13.66
CA ALA A 24 -8.79 -8.22 -14.47
C ALA A 24 -7.70 -9.25 -14.14
N ALA A 25 -6.45 -8.81 -13.90
CA ALA A 25 -5.36 -9.68 -13.48
C ALA A 25 -5.62 -10.29 -12.10
N ALA A 26 -6.10 -9.48 -11.14
CA ALA A 26 -6.48 -9.93 -9.79
C ALA A 26 -7.55 -11.04 -9.86
N HIS A 27 -8.59 -10.83 -10.67
CA HIS A 27 -9.63 -11.84 -10.88
C HIS A 27 -9.07 -13.13 -11.50
N ARG A 28 -8.21 -13.03 -12.52
CA ARG A 28 -7.60 -14.21 -13.16
C ARG A 28 -6.68 -14.98 -12.21
N ALA A 29 -5.95 -14.28 -11.36
CA ALA A 29 -5.06 -14.87 -10.36
C ALA A 29 -5.82 -15.42 -9.14
N ALA A 30 -7.13 -15.14 -9.02
CA ALA A 30 -7.92 -15.42 -7.82
C ALA A 30 -7.28 -14.82 -6.55
N THR A 31 -6.67 -13.63 -6.68
CA THR A 31 -6.01 -12.92 -5.59
C THR A 31 -6.65 -11.56 -5.41
N ALA A 32 -7.05 -11.22 -4.20
CA ALA A 32 -7.63 -9.92 -3.90
C ALA A 32 -6.57 -8.82 -4.08
N VAL A 33 -6.97 -7.70 -4.67
CA VAL A 33 -6.12 -6.52 -4.83
C VAL A 33 -6.88 -5.29 -4.34
N THR A 34 -6.25 -4.54 -3.43
CA THR A 34 -6.82 -3.33 -2.84
C THR A 34 -5.92 -2.14 -3.14
N ARG A 35 -6.50 -1.03 -3.64
CA ARG A 35 -5.74 0.22 -3.75
C ARG A 35 -5.67 0.87 -2.37
N ILE A 36 -4.46 1.03 -1.85
CA ILE A 36 -4.19 1.58 -0.52
C ILE A 36 -3.55 2.98 -0.53
N GLY A 37 -3.25 3.54 -1.70
CA GLY A 37 -2.63 4.86 -1.78
C GLY A 37 -2.33 5.31 -3.22
N GLN A 38 -1.47 6.31 -3.33
CA GLN A 38 -1.00 6.89 -4.59
C GLN A 38 0.46 7.32 -4.44
N ILE A 39 1.24 7.20 -5.52
CA ILE A 39 2.57 7.79 -5.62
C ILE A 39 2.43 9.22 -6.15
N ASP A 40 3.07 10.18 -5.49
CA ASP A 40 3.23 11.53 -5.99
C ASP A 40 4.72 11.94 -6.00
N GLN A 41 4.99 13.20 -6.35
CA GLN A 41 6.34 13.73 -6.50
C GLN A 41 7.02 14.02 -5.16
N GLN A 42 6.28 14.09 -4.06
CA GLN A 42 6.83 14.47 -2.76
C GLN A 42 7.53 13.27 -2.13
N PRO A 43 8.82 13.37 -1.76
CA PRO A 43 9.52 12.31 -1.05
C PRO A 43 8.92 12.05 0.33
N GLY A 44 8.98 10.79 0.77
CA GLY A 44 8.52 10.35 2.08
C GLY A 44 7.19 9.59 2.03
N LEU A 45 6.72 9.17 3.21
CA LEU A 45 5.43 8.48 3.38
C LEU A 45 4.51 9.38 4.19
N ARG A 46 3.33 9.66 3.64
CA ARG A 46 2.25 10.35 4.34
C ARG A 46 1.11 9.37 4.53
N LEU A 47 0.80 9.07 5.78
CA LEU A 47 -0.38 8.31 6.12
C LEU A 47 -1.51 9.30 6.37
N VAL A 48 -2.67 9.04 5.77
CA VAL A 48 -3.89 9.82 5.99
C VAL A 48 -4.98 8.93 6.53
N ASP A 49 -5.85 9.49 7.37
CA ASP A 49 -7.06 8.82 7.83
C ASP A 49 -8.17 8.84 6.76
N SER A 50 -9.37 8.38 7.13
CA SER A 50 -10.52 8.32 6.21
C SER A 50 -11.07 9.69 5.82
N VAL A 51 -10.74 10.76 6.56
CA VAL A 51 -11.13 12.14 6.27
C VAL A 51 -10.00 12.94 5.60
N GLY A 52 -8.86 12.30 5.36
CA GLY A 52 -7.70 12.89 4.68
C GLY A 52 -6.73 13.64 5.60
N ALA A 53 -6.90 13.56 6.92
CA ALA A 53 -5.98 14.18 7.86
C ALA A 53 -4.71 13.33 8.00
N GLU A 54 -3.55 13.98 8.00
CA GLU A 54 -2.27 13.29 8.16
C GLU A 54 -2.13 12.72 9.57
N LEU A 55 -1.76 11.44 9.66
CA LEU A 55 -1.47 10.75 10.88
C LEU A 55 0.05 10.71 11.12
N PRO A 56 0.51 10.82 12.39
CA PRO A 56 1.91 10.64 12.72
C PRO A 56 2.41 9.28 12.23
N ASN A 57 3.53 9.28 11.51
CA ASN A 57 4.12 8.07 10.94
C ASN A 57 4.98 7.34 12.01
N THR A 58 4.37 6.94 13.12
CA THR A 58 5.04 6.37 14.30
C THR A 58 5.05 4.84 14.28
N TYR A 59 5.26 4.24 13.11
CA TYR A 59 5.27 2.79 12.99
C TYR A 59 6.68 2.26 13.26
N ASN A 60 6.85 1.54 14.37
CA ASN A 60 8.03 0.73 14.60
C ASN A 60 8.00 -0.44 13.62
N SER A 61 8.82 -0.38 12.58
CA SER A 61 9.04 -1.50 11.68
C SER A 61 9.77 -2.62 12.40
N PHE A 62 9.64 -3.84 11.88
CA PHE A 62 10.47 -4.95 12.32
C PHE A 62 11.96 -4.60 12.19
N ASP A 63 12.70 -4.75 13.27
CA ASP A 63 14.15 -4.66 13.31
C ASP A 63 14.66 -6.01 13.81
N HIS A 64 15.46 -6.69 12.98
CA HIS A 64 16.02 -8.01 13.31
C HIS A 64 16.94 -7.97 14.55
N PHE A 65 17.38 -6.79 14.99
CA PHE A 65 18.41 -6.61 16.00
C PHE A 65 18.07 -5.60 17.10
N ALA A 66 16.82 -5.08 17.16
CA ALA A 66 16.38 -4.15 18.21
C ALA A 66 16.08 -4.84 19.55
#